data_AF-A0A2U1PAX4-F1
#
_entry.id   AF-A0A2U1PAX4-F1
#
_cell.length_a   1.000
_cell.length_b   1.000
_cell.length_c   1.000
_cell.angle_alpha   90.00
_cell.angle_beta   90.00
_cell.angle_gamma   90.00
#
_symmetry.space_group_name_H-M   'P 1'
#
loop_
_entity.id
_entity.type
_entity.pdbx_description
1 polymer ?
#
loop_
_entity_poly.entity_id
_entity_poly.type
_entity_poly.pdbx_seq_one_letter_code
_entity_poly.pdbx_strand_id
1 'polypeptide(L)'
;MLKIEEVEKILKDVRADDVRIIPVNKNNKNEFTSVVVVATGKSHWHVRNIAQALIYKVKQKQTGAKRMLLPSVEGQEGGNWIVIVSRFSTPY
;
A
#
# COMPACT_ATOMS: atom_id res chain seq x y z
N MET A 1 -3.28 10.94 1.14
CA MET A 1 -2.73 9.68 0.61
C MET A 1 -1.27 9.52 1.06
N LEU A 2 -0.77 8.28 1.15
CA LEU A 2 0.62 7.99 1.55
C LEU A 2 1.58 8.23 0.40
N LYS A 3 2.72 8.88 0.66
CA LYS A 3 3.86 8.97 -0.25
C LYS A 3 4.70 7.68 -0.14
N ILE A 4 5.56 7.45 -1.13
CA ILE A 4 6.40 6.25 -1.19
C ILE A 4 7.31 6.15 0.04
N GLU A 5 7.89 7.26 0.48
CA GLU A 5 8.79 7.30 1.64
C GLU A 5 8.04 6.95 2.94
N GLU A 6 6.74 7.30 3.04
CA GLU A 6 5.89 6.90 4.16
C GLU A 6 5.57 5.40 4.10
N VAL A 7 5.34 4.85 2.91
CA VAL A 7 5.11 3.41 2.73
C VAL A 7 6.36 2.62 3.13
N GLU A 8 7.54 3.02 2.67
CA GLU A 8 8.81 2.39 3.06
C GLU A 8 9.04 2.44 4.56
N LYS A 9 8.79 3.59 5.18
CA LYS A 9 8.90 3.74 6.64
C LYS A 9 7.96 2.80 7.37
N ILE A 10 6.69 2.71 6.95
CA ILE A 10 5.72 1.80 7.57
C ILE A 10 6.17 0.35 7.43
N LEU A 11 6.59 -0.07 6.23
CA LEU A 11 7.07 -1.43 5.96
C LEU A 11 8.30 -1.77 6.81
N LYS A 12 9.21 -0.82 7.00
CA LYS A 12 10.36 -0.97 7.89
C LYS A 12 9.93 -1.08 9.36
N ASP A 13 9.02 -0.24 9.82
CA ASP A 13 8.54 -0.21 11.21
C ASP A 13 7.84 -1.53 11.59
N VAL A 14 7.10 -2.14 10.66
CA VAL A 14 6.47 -3.46 10.86
C VAL A 14 7.42 -4.63 10.57
N ARG A 15 8.68 -4.37 10.21
CA ARG A 15 9.71 -5.37 9.90
C ARG A 15 9.32 -6.32 8.76
N ALA A 16 8.71 -5.77 7.70
CA ALA A 16 8.49 -6.51 6.47
C ALA A 16 9.83 -6.87 5.80
N ASP A 17 9.88 -8.04 5.17
CA ASP A 17 11.06 -8.52 4.46
C ASP A 17 10.93 -8.25 2.94
N ASP A 18 12.04 -8.33 2.21
CA ASP A 18 12.10 -8.24 0.74
C ASP A 18 11.33 -7.05 0.13
N VAL A 19 11.37 -5.89 0.79
CA VAL A 19 10.71 -4.67 0.30
C VAL A 19 11.36 -4.25 -1.02
N ARG A 20 10.56 -4.23 -2.09
CA ARG A 20 10.97 -3.80 -3.44
C ARG A 20 10.00 -2.76 -3.99
N ILE A 21 10.56 -1.70 -4.54
CA ILE A 21 9.81 -0.67 -5.25
C ILE A 21 10.05 -0.84 -6.74
N ILE A 22 8.97 -1.06 -7.48
CA ILE A 22 8.99 -1.27 -8.92
C ILE A 22 8.33 -0.06 -9.57
N PRO A 23 9.11 0.87 -10.15
CA PRO A 23 8.54 1.96 -10.94
C PRO A 23 7.93 1.38 -12.23
N VAL A 24 6.69 1.75 -12.53
CA VAL A 24 6.04 1.34 -13.77
C VAL A 24 6.37 2.38 -14.84
N ASN A 25 7.02 1.94 -15.92
CA ASN A 25 7.45 2.83 -16.99
C ASN A 25 6.24 3.49 -17.68
N LYS A 26 6.17 4.83 -17.60
CA LYS A 26 5.11 5.65 -18.20
C LYS A 26 5.09 5.58 -19.73
N ASN A 27 6.19 5.17 -20.37
CA ASN A 27 6.30 5.08 -21.83
C ASN A 27 5.40 3.99 -22.44
N ASN A 28 4.84 3.09 -21.62
CA ASN A 28 3.98 1.98 -22.06
C ASN A 28 2.46 2.21 -21.88
N LYS A 29 1.99 3.47 -21.85
CA LYS A 29 0.53 3.79 -21.73
C LYS A 29 -0.19 3.04 -20.60
N ASN A 30 0.50 2.78 -19.49
CA ASN A 30 -0.10 2.05 -18.38
C ASN A 30 -0.85 3.03 -17.47
N GLU A 31 -2.18 3.08 -17.60
CA GLU A 31 -3.05 4.00 -16.85
C GLU A 31 -3.34 3.52 -15.41
N PHE A 32 -2.95 2.29 -15.07
CA PHE A 32 -3.39 1.64 -13.83
C PHE A 32 -2.59 2.04 -12.58
N THR A 33 -1.26 2.20 -12.68
CA THR A 33 -0.42 2.64 -11.54
C THR A 33 0.92 3.21 -11.98
N SER A 34 1.47 4.13 -11.17
CA SER A 34 2.83 4.67 -11.35
C SER A 34 3.91 3.84 -10.67
N VAL A 35 3.56 3.17 -9.57
CA VAL A 35 4.51 2.41 -8.73
C VAL A 35 3.82 1.18 -8.16
N VAL A 36 4.55 0.08 -8.09
CA VAL A 36 4.17 -1.11 -7.34
C VAL A 36 5.18 -1.31 -6.22
N VAL A 37 4.71 -1.56 -5.01
CA VAL A 37 5.56 -1.94 -3.86
C VAL A 37 5.23 -3.37 -3.49
N VAL A 38 6.26 -4.21 -3.41
CA VAL A 38 6.16 -5.62 -3.01
C VAL A 38 6.90 -5.78 -1.70
N ALA A 39 6.31 -6.52 -0.76
CA ALA A 39 6.91 -6.85 0.52
C ALA A 39 6.44 -8.23 0.98
N THR A 40 7.29 -8.95 1.68
CA THR A 40 7.03 -10.30 2.19
C THR A 40 6.81 -10.26 3.70
N GLY A 41 5.84 -11.06 4.17
CA GLY A 41 5.66 -11.34 5.58
C GLY A 41 6.09 -12.76 5.93
N LYS A 42 6.63 -12.94 7.13
CA LYS A 42 7.10 -14.24 7.68
C LYS A 42 6.00 -15.28 7.93
N SER A 43 4.73 -14.87 7.93
CA SER A 43 3.57 -15.73 8.17
C SER A 43 2.29 -15.05 7.69
N HIS A 44 1.20 -15.81 7.58
CA HIS A 44 -0.14 -15.27 7.27
C HIS A 44 -0.54 -14.11 8.19
N TRP A 45 -0.27 -14.24 9.49
CA TRP A 45 -0.56 -13.19 10.48
C TRP A 45 0.31 -11.95 10.26
N HIS A 46 1.59 -12.14 9.94
CA HIS A 46 2.49 -11.04 9.64
C HIS A 46 2.06 -10.28 8.37
N VAL A 47 1.69 -11.00 7.30
CA VAL A 47 1.14 -10.39 6.07
C VAL A 47 -0.11 -9.55 6.37
N ARG A 48 -1.03 -10.07 7.19
CA ARG A 48 -2.22 -9.33 7.63
C ARG A 48 -1.87 -8.06 8.41
N ASN A 49 -0.90 -8.12 9.32
CA ASN A 49 -0.49 -6.96 10.10
C ASN A 49 0.18 -5.87 9.25
N ILE A 50 1.02 -6.26 8.29
CA ILE A 50 1.61 -5.33 7.31
C ILE A 50 0.51 -4.55 6.60
N ALA A 51 -0.49 -5.28 6.06
CA ALA A 51 -1.62 -4.67 5.38
C ALA A 51 -2.44 -3.74 6.30
N GLN A 52 -2.74 -4.18 7.52
CA GLN A 52 -3.47 -3.37 8.49
C GLN A 52 -2.73 -2.09 8.88
N ALA A 53 -1.41 -2.15 9.06
CA ALA A 53 -0.60 -0.97 9.37
C ALA A 53 -0.67 0.09 8.26
N LEU A 54 -0.59 -0.35 6.99
CA LEU A 54 -0.75 0.53 5.83
C LEU A 54 -2.15 1.16 5.79
N ILE A 55 -3.20 0.35 5.91
CA ILE A 55 -4.60 0.82 5.90
C ILE A 55 -4.85 1.81 7.05
N TYR A 56 -4.34 1.51 8.25
CA TYR A 56 -4.49 2.35 9.43
C TYR A 56 -3.84 3.71 9.22
N LYS A 57 -2.64 3.76 8.63
CA LYS A 57 -1.97 5.03 8.30
C LYS A 57 -2.69 5.81 7.20
N VAL A 58 -3.25 5.13 6.19
CA VAL A 58 -4.10 5.77 5.18
C VAL A 58 -5.34 6.41 5.82
N LYS A 59 -5.99 5.74 6.78
CA LYS A 59 -7.14 6.27 7.52
C LYS A 59 -6.76 7.47 8.39
N GLN A 60 -5.68 7.37 9.18
CA GLN A 60 -5.19 8.48 10.01
C GLN A 60 -4.94 9.76 9.20
N LYS A 61 -4.34 9.63 8.01
CA LYS A 61 -4.03 10.78 7.16
C LYS A 61 -5.27 11.44 6.54
N GLN A 62 -6.42 10.77 6.60
CA GLN A 62 -7.71 11.25 6.11
C GLN A 62 -8.65 11.67 7.23
N THR A 63 -8.19 11.64 8.49
CA THR A 63 -8.94 12.19 9.62
C THR A 63 -9.22 13.67 9.37
N GLY A 64 -10.50 14.06 9.41
CA GLY A 64 -10.95 15.42 9.10
C GLY A 64 -11.27 15.68 7.63
N ALA A 65 -11.08 14.71 6.72
CA ALA A 65 -11.50 14.84 5.33
C ALA A 65 -13.03 14.74 5.19
N LYS A 66 -13.61 15.60 4.35
CA LYS A 66 -15.06 15.61 4.04
C LYS A 66 -15.55 14.28 3.44
N ARG A 67 -14.65 13.54 2.77
CA ARG A 67 -14.89 12.20 2.24
C ARG A 67 -13.61 11.37 2.33
N MET A 68 -13.69 10.21 2.97
CA MET A 68 -12.59 9.26 3.03
C MET A 68 -12.53 8.41 1.75
N LEU A 69 -11.36 8.36 1.13
CA LEU A 69 -10.99 7.46 0.05
C LEU A 69 -10.23 6.28 0.64
N LEU A 70 -10.95 5.24 1.02
CA LEU A 70 -10.33 4.01 1.50
C LEU A 70 -9.67 3.27 0.33
N PRO A 71 -8.51 2.63 0.55
CA PRO A 71 -7.89 1.81 -0.46
C PRO A 71 -8.73 0.55 -0.70
N SER A 72 -8.70 0.02 -1.93
CA SER A 72 -9.24 -1.30 -2.23
C SER A 72 -8.26 -2.36 -1.71
N VAL A 73 -8.78 -3.43 -1.11
CA VAL A 73 -7.99 -4.49 -0.48
C VAL A 73 -8.51 -5.84 -0.95
N GLU A 74 -7.63 -6.65 -1.54
CA GLU A 74 -7.94 -7.97 -2.08
C GLU A 74 -7.06 -9.06 -1.44
N GLY A 75 -7.52 -10.31 -1.41
CA GLY A 75 -6.74 -11.47 -0.96
C GLY A 75 -6.68 -11.72 0.55
N GLN A 76 -7.27 -10.83 1.36
CA GLN A 76 -7.20 -10.89 2.83
C GLN A 76 -7.79 -12.17 3.44
N GLU A 77 -8.82 -12.75 2.81
CA GLU A 77 -9.51 -13.95 3.28
C GLU A 77 -8.58 -15.17 3.32
N GLY A 78 -7.82 -15.40 2.24
CA GLY A 78 -6.85 -16.49 2.15
C GLY A 78 -5.56 -16.27 2.94
N GLY A 79 -5.23 -15.01 3.29
CA GLY A 79 -4.10 -14.65 4.17
C GLY A 79 -2.70 -14.90 3.62
N ASN A 80 -2.57 -15.58 2.47
CA ASN A 80 -1.31 -15.85 1.78
C ASN A 80 -0.74 -14.63 1.04
N TRP A 81 -1.61 -13.72 0.62
CA TRP A 81 -1.26 -12.51 -0.10
C TRP A 81 -2.32 -11.44 0.14
N ILE A 82 -1.91 -10.18 0.13
CA ILE A 82 -2.82 -9.05 0.22
C ILE A 82 -2.37 -8.00 -0.78
N VAL A 83 -3.28 -7.57 -1.65
CA VAL A 83 -3.05 -6.46 -2.56
C VAL A 83 -3.82 -5.24 -2.06
N ILE A 84 -3.11 -4.14 -1.86
CA ILE A 84 -3.70 -2.86 -1.49
C ILE A 84 -3.53 -1.91 -2.67
N VAL A 85 -4.64 -1.51 -3.28
CA VAL A 85 -4.63 -0.51 -4.34
C VAL A 85 -5.05 0.83 -3.77
N SER A 86 -4.14 1.79 -3.84
CA SER A 86 -4.42 3.19 -3.54
C SER A 86 -4.26 3.99 -4.82
N ARG A 87 -5.34 4.62 -5.29
CA ARG A 87 -5.21 5.65 -6.34
C ARG A 87 -4.44 6.81 -5.76
N PHE A 88 -3.45 7.32 -6.47
CA PHE A 88 -2.91 8.65 -6.21
C PHE A 88 -3.79 9.64 -6.97
N SER A 89 -4.39 10.62 -6.29
CA SER A 89 -4.85 11.82 -7.00
C SER A 89 -3.61 12.62 -7.37
N THR A 90 -3.23 12.64 -8.63
CA THR A 90 -2.36 13.71 -9.13
C THR A 90 -3.08 15.04 -8.87
N PRO A 91 -2.40 16.06 -8.31
CA PRO A 91 -2.96 17.39 -8.22
C PRO A 91 -2.92 18.03 -9.61
N TYR A 92 -3.82 17.61 -10.50
CA TYR A 92 -4.13 18.26 -11.78
C TYR A 92 -5.60 18.04 -12.09
#